data_AF-A0A1B6MBB5-F1
#
_entry.id   AF-A0A1B6MBB5-F1
#
_cell.length_a   1.000
_cell.length_b   1.000
_cell.length_c   1.000
_cell.angle_alpha   90.00
_cell.angle_beta   90.00
_cell.angle_gamma   90.00
#
_symmetry.space_group_name_H-M   'P 1'
#
loop_
_entity.id
_entity.type
_entity.pdbx_description
1 polymer ?
#
loop_
_entity_poly.entity_id
_entity_poly.type
_entity_poly.pdbx_seq_one_letter_code
_entity_poly.pdbx_strand_id
1 'polypeptide(L)'
;IYMFNWINPKTSLNGPEKPAFSQMGPYVFMEHHSKKNVTWNDNNTITYLNQKQWHFVPEMSNGTLSDKVTNLNVVALTVGSYCLSLKRWERMLVSGILSLHLVNESLVKTDTVGNLLFDGSNDKLLTIVHLLKPIIKNLPDMDKFGWFYKRNMSLTGDGVFTMSSGQGSIDDLGLLTAWNYKNRTVYPGECGRVHGTYGEEFPPNSVYQSDITLFANDLCSVLNLRR
;
A
#
# COMPACT_ATOMS: atom_id res chain seq x y z
N ILE A 1 -10.07 0.53 10.49
CA ILE A 1 -9.49 1.65 9.70
C ILE A 1 -10.12 2.95 10.17
N TYR A 2 -9.34 4.03 10.30
CA TYR A 2 -9.85 5.39 10.56
C TYR A 2 -9.48 6.30 9.39
N MET A 3 -10.42 7.12 8.96
CA MET A 3 -10.22 8.10 7.90
C MET A 3 -10.14 9.50 8.51
N PHE A 4 -9.35 10.39 7.91
CA PHE A 4 -9.23 11.78 8.37
C PHE A 4 -9.82 12.70 7.31
N ASN A 5 -11.03 13.20 7.58
CA ASN A 5 -11.74 14.11 6.69
C ASN A 5 -11.22 15.53 6.84
N TRP A 6 -10.69 16.10 5.76
CA TRP A 6 -10.17 17.45 5.72
C TRP A 6 -11.30 18.48 5.72
N ILE A 7 -11.43 19.27 6.80
CA ILE A 7 -12.58 20.15 7.01
C ILE A 7 -12.41 21.56 6.44
N ASN A 8 -11.17 22.04 6.28
CA ASN A 8 -10.87 23.39 5.78
C ASN A 8 -9.92 23.43 4.56
N PRO A 9 -10.12 22.60 3.51
CA PRO A 9 -9.17 22.49 2.40
C PRO A 9 -8.94 23.81 1.65
N LYS A 10 -10.00 24.62 1.46
CA LYS A 10 -9.90 25.90 0.72
C LYS A 10 -9.00 26.92 1.43
N THR A 11 -9.19 27.10 2.74
CA THR A 11 -8.46 28.10 3.54
C THR A 11 -7.06 27.61 3.91
N SER A 12 -6.85 26.30 4.03
CA SER A 12 -5.55 25.73 4.39
C SER A 12 -4.61 25.47 3.20
N LEU A 13 -5.10 25.26 1.99
CA LEU A 13 -4.24 25.12 0.80
C LEU A 13 -3.71 26.46 0.28
N ASN A 14 -4.58 27.48 0.23
CA ASN A 14 -4.27 28.77 -0.40
C ASN A 14 -4.21 29.92 0.60
N GLY A 15 -4.40 29.65 1.89
CA GLY A 15 -4.42 30.64 2.95
C GLY A 15 -3.47 30.30 4.10
N PRO A 16 -3.46 31.12 5.16
CA PRO A 16 -2.52 30.98 6.27
C PRO A 16 -2.95 29.93 7.31
N GLU A 17 -4.16 29.37 7.18
CA GLU A 17 -4.72 28.43 8.16
C GLU A 17 -4.03 27.06 8.08
N LYS A 18 -3.85 26.41 9.23
CA LYS A 18 -3.36 25.03 9.26
C LYS A 18 -4.45 24.07 8.78
N PRO A 19 -4.10 22.99 8.06
CA PRO A 19 -5.04 21.92 7.75
C PRO A 19 -5.65 21.34 9.03
N ALA A 20 -6.97 21.28 9.08
CA ALA A 20 -7.75 20.69 10.17
C ALA A 20 -8.49 19.46 9.67
N PHE A 21 -8.53 18.41 10.48
CA PHE A 21 -9.12 17.13 10.13
C PHE A 21 -10.10 16.67 11.20
N SER A 22 -11.18 16.03 10.77
CA SER A 22 -12.09 15.27 11.62
C SER A 22 -11.87 13.78 11.40
N GLN A 23 -11.60 13.04 12.47
CA GLN A 23 -11.44 11.59 12.41
C GLN A 23 -12.81 10.93 12.23
N MET A 24 -12.91 10.01 11.28
CA MET A 24 -14.11 9.22 10.98
C MET A 24 -13.82 7.73 11.10
N GLY A 25 -14.74 6.99 11.69
CA GLY A 25 -14.63 5.55 11.92
C GLY A 25 -14.77 5.16 13.40
N PRO A 26 -14.43 3.91 13.75
CA PRO A 26 -13.74 2.95 12.89
C PRO A 26 -14.62 2.42 11.76
N TYR A 27 -13.98 2.11 10.62
CA TYR A 27 -14.50 1.21 9.60
C TYR A 27 -13.82 -0.14 9.81
N VAL A 28 -14.59 -1.12 10.27
CA VAL A 28 -14.08 -2.43 10.71
C VAL A 28 -14.21 -3.43 9.56
N PHE A 29 -13.13 -4.18 9.35
CA PHE A 29 -13.08 -5.27 8.38
C PHE A 29 -12.58 -6.51 9.10
N MET A 30 -13.26 -7.63 8.87
CA MET A 30 -12.76 -8.95 9.21
C MET A 30 -11.78 -9.37 8.12
N GLU A 31 -10.58 -9.76 8.51
CA GLU A 31 -9.52 -10.19 7.61
C GLU A 31 -9.31 -11.71 7.73
N HIS A 32 -9.30 -12.40 6.60
CA HIS A 32 -9.01 -13.84 6.53
C HIS A 32 -7.78 -14.09 5.67
N HIS A 33 -6.77 -14.74 6.24
CA HIS A 33 -5.50 -15.05 5.57
C HIS A 33 -5.50 -16.49 5.07
N SER A 34 -4.88 -16.71 3.92
CA SER A 34 -4.70 -18.05 3.37
C SER A 34 -3.40 -18.14 2.60
N LYS A 35 -2.53 -19.06 3.02
CA LYS A 35 -1.32 -19.41 2.27
C LYS A 35 -1.71 -20.22 1.03
N LYS A 36 -1.37 -19.73 -0.16
CA LYS A 36 -1.65 -20.34 -1.47
C LYS A 36 -0.35 -20.69 -2.18
N ASN A 37 -0.43 -21.65 -3.09
CA ASN A 37 0.70 -22.13 -3.89
C ASN A 37 1.94 -22.46 -3.04
N VAL A 38 1.72 -23.24 -1.98
CA VAL A 38 2.76 -23.62 -1.03
C VAL A 38 3.69 -24.64 -1.67
N THR A 39 4.98 -24.33 -1.70
CA THR A 39 6.05 -25.20 -2.20
C THR A 39 7.05 -25.44 -1.09
N TRP A 40 7.34 -26.71 -0.81
CA TRP A 40 8.41 -27.12 0.10
C TRP A 40 9.69 -27.25 -0.71
N ASN A 41 10.76 -26.59 -0.26
CA ASN A 41 12.04 -26.56 -0.95
C ASN A 41 13.04 -27.49 -0.25
N ASP A 42 14.01 -28.02 -1.00
CA ASP A 42 15.03 -28.96 -0.47
C ASP A 42 15.96 -28.33 0.59
N ASN A 43 15.99 -26.99 0.68
CA ASN A 43 16.80 -26.24 1.63
C ASN A 43 16.07 -25.92 2.95
N ASN A 44 15.11 -26.75 3.37
CA ASN A 44 14.33 -26.56 4.60
C ASN A 44 13.54 -25.23 4.64
N THR A 45 13.12 -24.72 3.48
CA THR A 45 12.27 -23.53 3.40
C THR A 45 10.94 -23.84 2.72
N ILE A 46 9.95 -22.98 2.95
CA ILE A 46 8.64 -23.02 2.35
C ILE A 46 8.43 -21.71 1.59
N THR A 47 8.04 -21.80 0.34
CA THR A 47 7.65 -20.66 -0.49
C THR A 47 6.13 -20.64 -0.66
N TYR A 48 5.50 -19.49 -0.46
CA TYR A 48 4.05 -19.34 -0.59
C TYR A 48 3.64 -17.93 -1.00
N LEU A 49 2.38 -17.81 -1.41
CA LEU A 49 1.67 -16.55 -1.61
C LEU A 49 0.70 -16.33 -0.45
N ASN A 50 0.66 -15.12 0.11
CA ASN A 50 -0.36 -14.78 1.11
C ASN A 50 -1.58 -14.16 0.43
N GLN A 51 -2.72 -14.84 0.47
CA GLN A 51 -3.99 -14.30 0.00
C GLN A 51 -4.79 -13.77 1.20
N LYS A 52 -5.14 -12.49 1.13
CA LYS A 52 -5.94 -11.81 2.15
C LYS A 52 -7.33 -11.49 1.61
N GLN A 53 -8.34 -11.73 2.43
CA GLN A 53 -9.72 -11.38 2.16
C GLN A 53 -10.22 -10.41 3.23
N TRP A 54 -10.82 -9.31 2.80
CA TRP A 54 -11.41 -8.32 3.70
C TRP A 54 -12.93 -8.29 3.54
N HIS A 55 -13.64 -8.42 4.65
CA HIS A 55 -15.09 -8.33 4.72
C HIS A 55 -15.50 -7.20 5.66
N PHE A 56 -16.21 -6.19 5.16
CA PHE A 56 -16.67 -5.06 5.97
C PHE A 56 -17.68 -5.53 7.03
N VAL A 57 -17.57 -5.00 8.25
CA VAL A 57 -18.43 -5.37 9.38
C VAL A 57 -19.21 -4.14 9.87
N PRO A 58 -20.42 -3.89 9.32
CA PRO A 58 -21.20 -2.68 9.64
C PRO A 58 -21.51 -2.51 11.12
N GLU A 59 -21.84 -3.59 11.82
CA GLU A 59 -22.25 -3.59 13.23
C GLU A 59 -21.13 -3.21 14.20
N MET A 60 -19.86 -3.35 13.79
CA MET A 60 -18.69 -2.89 14.55
C MET A 60 -18.16 -1.54 14.05
N SER A 61 -18.77 -0.97 13.03
CA SER A 61 -18.32 0.27 12.39
C SER A 61 -19.17 1.45 12.84
N ASN A 62 -18.53 2.61 13.02
CA ASN A 62 -19.20 3.87 13.35
C ASN A 62 -19.42 4.73 12.09
N GLY A 63 -19.81 4.09 10.99
CA GLY A 63 -19.91 4.70 9.67
C GLY A 63 -20.15 3.66 8.58
N THR A 64 -20.40 4.13 7.37
CA THR A 64 -20.66 3.27 6.19
C THR A 64 -19.60 3.47 5.12
N LEU A 65 -19.44 2.49 4.22
CA LEU A 65 -18.53 2.66 3.08
C LEU A 65 -18.97 3.78 2.13
N SER A 66 -20.22 4.26 2.23
CA SER A 66 -20.73 5.39 1.47
C SER A 66 -20.40 6.75 2.08
N ASP A 67 -19.83 6.79 3.28
CA ASP A 67 -19.44 8.02 3.96
C ASP A 67 -18.42 8.78 3.09
N LYS A 68 -18.60 10.10 2.97
CA LYS A 68 -17.75 10.94 2.12
C LYS A 68 -16.60 11.52 2.93
N VAL A 69 -15.38 11.26 2.46
CA VAL A 69 -14.15 11.80 3.06
C VAL A 69 -13.47 12.69 2.03
N THR A 70 -13.14 13.89 2.47
CA THR A 70 -12.35 14.85 1.70
C THR A 70 -10.89 14.71 2.09
N ASN A 71 -10.02 14.53 1.09
CA ASN A 71 -8.58 14.41 1.28
C ASN A 71 -7.83 15.06 0.10
N LEU A 72 -6.50 15.04 0.15
CA LEU A 72 -5.66 15.39 -0.99
C LEU A 72 -5.93 14.43 -2.16
N ASN A 73 -5.95 14.97 -3.38
CA ASN A 73 -5.96 14.16 -4.58
C ASN A 73 -4.59 13.48 -4.75
N VAL A 74 -4.47 12.27 -4.22
CA VAL A 74 -3.23 11.48 -4.28
C VAL A 74 -2.80 11.22 -5.73
N VAL A 75 -3.74 11.00 -6.65
CA VAL A 75 -3.43 10.83 -8.07
C VAL A 75 -2.72 12.06 -8.63
N ALA A 76 -3.25 13.25 -8.35
CA ALA A 76 -2.63 14.51 -8.81
C ALA A 76 -1.21 14.68 -8.26
N LEU A 77 -1.00 14.37 -6.98
CA LEU A 77 0.33 14.45 -6.36
C LEU A 77 1.30 13.44 -6.94
N THR A 78 0.88 12.18 -7.12
CA THR A 78 1.71 11.13 -7.72
C THR A 78 2.09 11.48 -9.15
N VAL A 79 1.11 11.84 -10.00
CA VAL A 79 1.37 12.25 -11.39
C VAL A 79 2.30 13.45 -11.44
N GLY A 80 2.08 14.47 -10.59
CA GLY A 80 2.96 15.62 -10.46
C GLY A 80 4.40 15.23 -10.12
N SER A 81 4.59 14.31 -9.16
CA SER A 81 5.90 13.80 -8.78
C SER A 81 6.59 13.06 -9.94
N TYR A 82 5.88 12.23 -10.70
CA TYR A 82 6.43 11.59 -11.90
C TYR A 82 6.88 12.62 -12.93
N CYS A 83 6.11 13.70 -13.11
CA CYS A 83 6.43 14.76 -14.06
C CYS A 83 7.75 15.48 -13.77
N LEU A 84 8.20 15.52 -12.50
CA LEU A 84 9.49 16.11 -12.12
C LEU A 84 10.68 15.35 -12.70
N SER A 85 10.53 14.04 -12.92
CA SER A 85 11.58 13.16 -13.46
C SER A 85 11.64 13.12 -14.99
N LEU A 86 10.70 13.76 -15.67
CA LEU A 86 10.57 13.70 -17.13
C LEU A 86 11.61 14.57 -17.85
N LYS A 87 11.96 14.19 -19.08
CA LYS A 87 12.78 14.99 -19.99
C LYS A 87 12.04 16.26 -20.38
N ARG A 88 12.78 17.29 -20.84
CA ARG A 88 12.21 18.61 -21.16
C ARG A 88 11.05 18.53 -22.18
N TRP A 89 11.20 17.71 -23.22
CA TRP A 89 10.18 17.55 -24.26
C TRP A 89 8.96 16.78 -23.76
N GLU A 90 9.14 15.74 -22.94
CA GLU A 90 8.05 15.00 -22.28
C GLU A 90 7.25 15.92 -21.37
N ARG A 91 7.92 16.76 -20.57
CA ARG A 91 7.27 17.78 -19.73
C ARG A 91 6.45 18.77 -20.55
N MET A 92 6.96 19.21 -21.71
CA MET A 92 6.23 20.12 -22.59
C MET A 92 4.95 19.49 -23.14
N LEU A 93 5.03 18.23 -23.59
CA LEU A 93 3.86 17.48 -24.05
C LEU A 93 2.82 17.28 -22.94
N VAL A 94 3.27 16.79 -21.78
CA VAL A 94 2.39 16.60 -20.61
C VAL A 94 1.75 17.92 -20.22
N SER A 95 2.53 18.99 -20.07
CA SER A 95 2.00 20.31 -19.70
C SER A 95 0.95 20.82 -20.68
N GLY A 96 1.12 20.59 -21.99
CA GLY A 96 0.13 20.97 -23.00
C GLY A 96 -1.17 20.16 -22.91
N ILE A 97 -1.08 18.86 -22.59
CA ILE A 97 -2.26 18.00 -22.43
C ILE A 97 -3.00 18.33 -21.14
N LEU A 98 -2.27 18.50 -20.03
CA LEU A 98 -2.85 18.88 -18.74
C LEU A 98 -3.52 20.24 -18.84
N SER A 99 -2.91 21.24 -19.49
CA SER A 99 -3.52 22.56 -19.67
C SER A 99 -4.76 22.53 -20.56
N LEU A 100 -4.87 21.57 -21.49
CA LEU A 100 -6.06 21.41 -22.34
C LEU A 100 -7.20 20.68 -21.62
N HIS A 101 -6.90 19.69 -20.77
CA HIS A 101 -7.91 18.76 -20.23
C HIS A 101 -8.20 18.91 -18.74
N LEU A 102 -7.37 19.64 -17.98
CA LEU A 102 -7.42 19.65 -16.50
C LEU A 102 -7.39 21.05 -15.88
N VAL A 103 -7.84 22.06 -16.62
CA VAL A 103 -7.92 23.46 -16.15
C VAL A 103 -8.62 23.60 -14.80
N ASN A 104 -9.47 22.64 -14.42
CA ASN A 104 -10.28 22.67 -13.20
C ASN A 104 -10.10 21.45 -12.28
N GLU A 105 -9.08 20.60 -12.46
CA GLU A 105 -8.85 19.53 -11.48
C GLU A 105 -8.32 20.10 -10.16
N SER A 106 -8.89 19.65 -9.05
CA SER A 106 -8.54 20.14 -7.72
C SER A 106 -7.50 19.25 -7.07
N LEU A 107 -6.58 19.86 -6.31
CA LEU A 107 -5.69 19.14 -5.38
C LEU A 107 -6.47 18.52 -4.20
N VAL A 108 -7.77 18.80 -4.10
CA VAL A 108 -8.69 18.28 -3.10
C VAL A 108 -9.66 17.34 -3.79
N LYS A 109 -9.87 16.17 -3.20
CA LYS A 109 -10.82 15.18 -3.70
C LYS A 109 -11.72 14.71 -2.57
N THR A 110 -13.02 14.67 -2.84
CA THR A 110 -14.01 14.06 -1.96
C THR A 110 -14.53 12.79 -2.62
N ASP A 111 -14.42 11.66 -1.93
CA ASP A 111 -14.94 10.39 -2.40
C ASP A 111 -15.44 9.55 -1.22
N THR A 112 -16.12 8.45 -1.52
CA THR A 112 -16.62 7.50 -0.53
C THR A 112 -15.49 6.70 0.10
N VAL A 113 -15.66 6.27 1.34
CA VAL A 113 -14.70 5.41 2.03
C VAL A 113 -14.45 4.10 1.28
N GLY A 114 -15.48 3.49 0.69
CA GLY A 114 -15.36 2.29 -0.14
C GLY A 114 -14.43 2.50 -1.32
N ASN A 115 -14.61 3.59 -2.09
CA ASN A 115 -13.74 3.94 -3.21
C ASN A 115 -12.31 4.25 -2.79
N LEU A 116 -12.13 5.01 -1.71
CA LEU A 116 -10.80 5.37 -1.20
C LEU A 116 -10.03 4.15 -0.69
N LEU A 117 -10.72 3.14 -0.16
CA LEU A 117 -10.09 1.94 0.39
C LEU A 117 -9.95 0.84 -0.67
N PHE A 118 -11.05 0.28 -1.18
CA PHE A 118 -11.04 -0.99 -1.93
C PHE A 118 -11.59 -0.89 -3.35
N ASP A 119 -12.67 -0.14 -3.60
CA ASP A 119 -13.39 -0.17 -4.89
C ASP A 119 -12.67 0.64 -5.99
N GLY A 120 -11.82 1.58 -5.56
CA GLY A 120 -11.07 2.47 -6.44
C GLY A 120 -11.85 3.71 -6.85
N SER A 121 -11.25 4.86 -6.59
CA SER A 121 -11.65 6.18 -7.05
C SER A 121 -11.20 6.43 -8.49
N ASN A 122 -12.14 6.84 -9.34
CA ASN A 122 -11.84 7.25 -10.71
C ASN A 122 -11.21 8.64 -10.73
N ASP A 123 -10.25 8.87 -11.63
CA ASP A 123 -9.61 10.18 -11.78
C ASP A 123 -9.27 10.46 -13.25
N LYS A 124 -9.59 11.66 -13.73
CA LYS A 124 -9.33 12.05 -15.13
C LYS A 124 -7.84 12.09 -15.45
N LEU A 125 -7.00 12.37 -14.45
CA LEU A 125 -5.55 12.31 -14.59
C LEU A 125 -5.09 10.90 -14.98
N LEU A 126 -5.71 9.84 -14.45
CA LEU A 126 -5.35 8.47 -14.80
C LEU A 126 -5.72 8.15 -16.25
N THR A 127 -6.81 8.70 -16.77
CA THR A 127 -7.16 8.57 -18.20
C THR A 127 -6.12 9.22 -19.10
N ILE A 128 -5.61 10.40 -18.71
CA ILE A 128 -4.55 11.10 -19.46
C ILE A 128 -3.22 10.33 -19.37
N VAL A 129 -2.90 9.78 -18.20
CA VAL A 129 -1.71 8.95 -18.00
C VAL A 129 -1.75 7.74 -18.94
N HIS A 130 -2.89 7.06 -19.07
CA HIS A 130 -3.06 5.94 -20.01
C HIS A 130 -2.86 6.36 -21.47
N LEU A 131 -3.38 7.52 -21.87
CA LEU A 131 -3.20 8.06 -23.21
C LEU A 131 -1.72 8.33 -23.52
N LEU A 132 -0.96 8.79 -22.52
CA LEU A 132 0.44 9.17 -22.66
C LEU A 132 1.42 8.01 -22.50
N LYS A 133 1.02 6.92 -21.85
CA LYS A 133 1.87 5.76 -21.55
C LYS A 133 2.57 5.14 -22.77
N PRO A 134 1.96 5.05 -23.97
CA PRO A 134 2.66 4.57 -25.18
C PRO A 134 3.86 5.44 -25.58
N ILE A 135 3.81 6.74 -25.25
CA ILE A 135 4.85 7.74 -25.56
C ILE A 135 5.86 7.82 -24.40
N ILE A 136 5.36 7.82 -23.17
CA ILE A 136 6.14 7.99 -21.94
C ILE A 136 6.05 6.69 -21.12
N LYS A 137 7.00 5.77 -21.38
CA LYS A 137 6.99 4.42 -20.80
C LYS A 137 7.12 4.36 -19.28
N ASN A 138 7.62 5.43 -18.65
CA ASN A 138 7.85 5.48 -17.20
C ASN A 138 6.59 5.86 -16.39
N LEU A 139 5.46 6.06 -17.06
CA LEU A 139 4.19 6.38 -16.39
C LEU A 139 3.57 5.13 -15.73
N PRO A 140 2.95 5.28 -14.55
CA PRO A 140 2.35 4.17 -13.83
C PRO A 140 1.13 3.59 -14.58
N ASP A 141 0.90 2.29 -14.38
CA ASP A 141 -0.24 1.55 -14.95
C ASP A 141 -1.35 1.38 -13.92
N MET A 142 -2.13 2.43 -13.67
CA MET A 142 -3.22 2.38 -12.69
C MET A 142 -4.49 3.01 -13.24
N ASP A 143 -5.56 2.23 -13.31
CA ASP A 143 -6.88 2.62 -13.80
C ASP A 143 -7.70 3.40 -12.77
N LYS A 144 -7.50 3.10 -11.49
CA LYS A 144 -8.13 3.79 -10.36
C LYS A 144 -7.16 3.91 -9.20
N PHE A 145 -7.50 4.78 -8.25
CA PHE A 145 -6.77 4.93 -7.00
C PHE A 145 -7.59 4.41 -5.82
N GLY A 146 -6.98 3.58 -4.97
CA GLY A 146 -7.48 3.26 -3.64
C GLY A 146 -6.36 2.64 -2.82
N TRP A 147 -6.35 2.88 -1.51
CA TRP A 147 -5.25 2.45 -0.62
C TRP A 147 -5.00 0.94 -0.65
N PHE A 148 -6.07 0.16 -0.81
CA PHE A 148 -6.07 -1.29 -0.94
C PHE A 148 -6.70 -1.75 -2.26
N TYR A 149 -6.68 -0.89 -3.30
CA TYR A 149 -7.24 -1.21 -4.61
C TYR A 149 -6.61 -2.48 -5.18
N LYS A 150 -7.45 -3.41 -5.66
CA LYS A 150 -7.05 -4.75 -6.15
C LYS A 150 -6.30 -5.63 -5.15
N ARG A 151 -6.26 -5.29 -3.85
CA ARG A 151 -5.63 -6.15 -2.84
C ARG A 151 -6.58 -7.26 -2.36
N ASN A 152 -7.88 -6.98 -2.27
CA ASN A 152 -8.86 -7.95 -1.82
C ASN A 152 -8.86 -9.22 -2.68
N MET A 153 -8.66 -10.38 -2.06
CA MET A 153 -8.56 -11.69 -2.70
C MET A 153 -7.40 -11.84 -3.71
N SER A 154 -6.45 -10.91 -3.73
CA SER A 154 -5.30 -10.99 -4.63
C SER A 154 -4.32 -12.07 -4.18
N LEU A 155 -3.87 -12.90 -5.13
CA LEU A 155 -2.82 -13.89 -4.87
C LEU A 155 -1.44 -13.26 -4.81
N THR A 156 -1.19 -12.20 -5.59
CA THR A 156 0.14 -11.60 -5.75
C THR A 156 0.27 -10.25 -5.04
N GLY A 157 -0.81 -9.74 -4.45
CA GLY A 157 -0.85 -8.40 -3.84
C GLY A 157 0.19 -8.18 -2.75
N ASP A 158 0.46 -9.21 -1.95
CA ASP A 158 1.45 -9.15 -0.86
C ASP A 158 2.85 -9.63 -1.27
N GLY A 159 2.98 -10.21 -2.47
CA GLY A 159 4.21 -10.81 -2.99
C GLY A 159 4.41 -12.28 -2.60
N VAL A 160 5.55 -12.82 -2.99
CA VAL A 160 5.97 -14.19 -2.71
C VAL A 160 6.84 -14.20 -1.47
N PHE A 161 6.51 -15.04 -0.49
CA PHE A 161 7.26 -15.20 0.75
C PHE A 161 8.02 -16.52 0.73
N THR A 162 9.26 -16.50 1.16
CA THR A 162 10.03 -17.70 1.47
C THR A 162 10.48 -17.63 2.91
N MET A 163 10.13 -18.66 3.68
CA MET A 163 10.42 -18.74 5.11
C MET A 163 11.02 -20.09 5.48
N SER A 164 11.82 -20.12 6.55
CA SER A 164 12.34 -21.36 7.12
C SER A 164 11.22 -22.22 7.69
N SER A 165 11.23 -23.52 7.38
CA SER A 165 10.21 -24.48 7.81
C SER A 165 10.35 -24.93 9.27
N GLY A 166 11.50 -24.66 9.89
CA GLY A 166 11.86 -25.19 11.20
C GLY A 166 12.45 -26.62 11.16
N GLN A 167 12.53 -27.27 9.99
CA GLN A 167 13.06 -28.63 9.87
C GLN A 167 14.56 -28.72 10.16
N GLY A 168 15.34 -27.70 9.76
CA GLY A 168 16.77 -27.64 10.05
C GLY A 168 17.07 -27.27 11.50
N SER A 169 16.35 -26.27 12.03
CA SER A 169 16.34 -25.91 13.44
C SER A 169 14.98 -25.29 13.77
N ILE A 170 14.39 -25.68 14.90
CA ILE A 170 13.14 -25.11 15.36
C ILE A 170 13.27 -23.62 15.72
N ASP A 171 14.50 -23.17 16.00
CA ASP A 171 14.81 -21.75 16.27
C ASP A 171 14.66 -20.86 15.02
N ASP A 172 14.60 -21.45 13.82
CA ASP A 172 14.43 -20.71 12.57
C ASP A 172 12.97 -20.68 12.09
N LEU A 173 12.04 -21.33 12.79
CA LEU A 173 10.65 -21.48 12.35
C LEU A 173 10.00 -20.13 12.01
N GLY A 174 9.50 -20.00 10.78
CA GLY A 174 8.77 -18.82 10.33
C GLY A 174 9.63 -17.60 10.04
N LEU A 175 10.97 -17.69 10.16
CA LEU A 175 11.87 -16.61 9.76
C LEU A 175 11.90 -16.49 8.23
N LEU A 176 11.64 -15.28 7.72
CA LEU A 176 11.71 -14.98 6.31
C LEU A 176 13.16 -14.96 5.83
N THR A 177 13.41 -15.63 4.72
CA THR A 177 14.70 -15.65 4.02
C THR A 177 14.67 -14.84 2.73
N ALA A 178 13.49 -14.74 2.09
CA ALA A 178 13.30 -13.93 0.91
C ALA A 178 11.86 -13.41 0.79
N TRP A 179 11.73 -12.26 0.14
CA TRP A 179 10.46 -11.69 -0.32
C TRP A 179 10.59 -11.30 -1.79
N ASN A 180 9.65 -11.73 -2.62
CA ASN A 180 9.73 -11.64 -4.08
C ASN A 180 11.06 -12.18 -4.64
N TYR A 181 11.48 -13.33 -4.13
CA TYR A 181 12.72 -14.04 -4.50
C TYR A 181 14.02 -13.27 -4.21
N LYS A 182 13.96 -12.21 -3.40
CA LYS A 182 15.12 -11.41 -2.99
C LYS A 182 15.24 -11.41 -1.47
N ASN A 183 16.47 -11.46 -0.98
CA ASN A 183 16.77 -11.28 0.45
C ASN A 183 16.88 -9.79 0.85
N ARG A 184 16.59 -8.87 -0.09
CA ARG A 184 16.68 -7.43 0.09
C ARG A 184 15.54 -6.69 -0.60
N THR A 185 15.12 -5.59 0.02
CA THR A 185 14.11 -4.65 -0.48
C THR A 185 14.77 -3.45 -1.17
N VAL A 186 13.99 -2.39 -1.40
CA VAL A 186 14.45 -1.15 -2.07
C VAL A 186 15.38 -0.30 -1.20
N TYR A 187 15.44 -0.54 0.11
CA TYR A 187 16.26 0.27 1.02
C TYR A 187 17.74 -0.14 0.99
N PRO A 188 18.67 0.83 1.08
CA PRO A 188 20.10 0.54 1.10
C PRO A 188 20.54 -0.04 2.44
N GLY A 189 21.69 -0.75 2.45
CA GLY A 189 22.31 -1.25 3.69
C GLY A 189 21.41 -2.21 4.47
N GLU A 190 21.64 -2.35 5.77
CA GLU A 190 20.90 -3.30 6.62
C GLU A 190 19.39 -3.04 6.67
N CYS A 191 18.96 -1.80 6.46
CA CYS A 191 17.53 -1.42 6.43
C CYS A 191 16.73 -2.16 5.34
N GLY A 192 17.40 -2.57 4.26
CA GLY A 192 16.75 -3.32 3.18
C GLY A 192 16.74 -4.82 3.39
N ARG A 193 17.37 -5.37 4.43
CA ARG A 193 17.50 -6.81 4.59
C ARG A 193 16.14 -7.44 4.95
N VAL A 194 15.71 -8.44 4.19
CA VAL A 194 14.53 -9.25 4.53
C VAL A 194 14.92 -10.25 5.61
N HIS A 195 14.36 -10.09 6.81
CA HIS A 195 14.57 -10.97 7.96
C HIS A 195 13.46 -10.77 9.02
N GLY A 196 13.43 -11.62 10.04
CA GLY A 196 12.35 -11.66 11.02
C GLY A 196 11.17 -12.50 10.54
N THR A 197 10.08 -12.53 11.30
CA THR A 197 8.89 -13.31 10.94
C THR A 197 7.86 -12.44 10.23
N TYR A 198 6.85 -13.05 9.61
CA TYR A 198 5.69 -12.33 9.08
C TYR A 198 4.68 -11.92 10.17
N GLY A 199 4.91 -12.30 11.43
CA GLY A 199 4.03 -11.98 12.56
C GLY A 199 2.89 -12.97 12.83
N GLU A 200 2.76 -14.01 12.02
CA GLU A 200 1.78 -15.10 12.23
C GLU A 200 2.36 -16.27 13.03
N GLU A 201 3.67 -16.48 12.91
CA GLU A 201 4.40 -17.61 13.45
C GLU A 201 5.73 -17.09 14.02
N PHE A 202 6.18 -17.68 15.12
CA PHE A 202 7.42 -17.29 15.79
C PHE A 202 8.21 -18.53 16.22
N PRO A 203 9.54 -18.47 16.19
CA PRO A 203 10.37 -19.46 16.86
C PRO A 203 9.96 -19.63 18.33
N PRO A 204 9.96 -20.85 18.89
CA PRO A 204 9.58 -21.06 20.29
C PRO A 204 10.46 -20.28 21.29
N ASN A 205 11.73 -20.06 20.95
CA ASN A 205 12.67 -19.31 21.77
C ASN A 205 12.36 -17.79 21.84
N SER A 206 11.50 -17.26 20.97
CA SER A 206 11.13 -15.84 20.95
C SER A 206 10.43 -15.39 22.23
N VAL A 207 9.83 -16.33 22.99
CA VAL A 207 9.22 -16.05 24.31
C VAL A 207 10.24 -15.52 25.32
N TYR A 208 11.51 -15.93 25.18
CA TYR A 208 12.60 -15.54 26.09
C TYR A 208 13.40 -14.34 25.58
N GLN A 209 13.12 -13.85 24.36
CA GLN A 209 13.80 -12.71 23.77
C GLN A 209 13.14 -11.39 24.21
N SER A 210 13.95 -10.35 24.40
CA SER A 210 13.47 -8.99 24.70
C SER A 210 12.88 -8.28 23.49
N ASP A 211 13.33 -8.68 22.30
CA ASP A 211 13.04 -8.03 21.04
C ASP A 211 12.53 -9.05 20.01
N ILE A 212 11.53 -8.66 19.24
CA ILE A 212 10.94 -9.46 18.16
C ILE A 212 11.02 -8.67 16.88
N THR A 213 11.59 -9.27 15.82
CA THR A 213 11.68 -8.65 14.50
C THR A 213 10.56 -9.16 13.58
N LEU A 214 9.78 -8.23 13.05
CA LEU A 214 8.72 -8.48 12.09
C LEU A 214 9.08 -7.88 10.73
N PHE A 215 8.93 -8.64 9.66
CA PHE A 215 8.97 -8.09 8.32
C PHE A 215 7.58 -7.60 7.90
N ALA A 216 7.43 -6.29 7.76
CA ALA A 216 6.21 -5.67 7.27
C ALA A 216 6.33 -5.43 5.76
N ASN A 217 5.73 -6.30 4.95
CA ASN A 217 5.79 -6.21 3.48
C ASN A 217 5.25 -4.88 2.95
N ASP A 218 4.21 -4.33 3.58
CA ASP A 218 3.64 -3.02 3.23
C ASP A 218 4.60 -1.85 3.49
N LEU A 219 5.51 -1.99 4.45
CA LEU A 219 6.58 -1.03 4.73
C LEU A 219 7.86 -1.36 3.96
N CYS A 220 7.91 -2.49 3.25
CA CYS A 220 9.10 -3.01 2.57
C CYS A 220 10.33 -3.09 3.50
N SER A 221 10.13 -3.31 4.80
CA SER A 221 11.17 -3.21 5.82
C SER A 221 10.81 -4.03 7.06
N VAL A 222 11.77 -4.11 7.99
CA VAL A 222 11.61 -4.76 9.29
C VAL A 222 11.22 -3.77 10.38
N LEU A 223 10.43 -4.24 11.34
CA LEU A 223 10.07 -3.56 12.58
C LEU A 223 10.61 -4.37 13.75
N ASN A 224 11.34 -3.71 14.65
CA ASN A 224 11.78 -4.32 15.90
C ASN A 224 10.86 -3.88 17.02
N LEU A 225 10.17 -4.83 17.62
CA LEU A 225 9.29 -4.64 18.76
C LEU A 225 10.03 -5.02 20.03
N ARG A 226 10.09 -4.10 20.98
CA ARG A 226 10.69 -4.34 22.30
C ARG A 226 9.59 -4.50 23.33
N ARG A 227 9.72 -5.53 24.17
CA ARG A 227 8.81 -5.79 25.28
C ARG A 227 9.05 -4.89 26.48
#